data_AF-A0A957TIJ0-F1
#
_entry.id   AF-A0A957TIJ0-F1
#
_cell.length_a   1.000
_cell.length_b   1.000
_cell.length_c   1.000
_cell.angle_alpha   90.00
_cell.angle_beta   90.00
_cell.angle_gamma   90.00
#
_symmetry.space_group_name_H-M   'P 1'
#
loop_
_entity.id
_entity.type
_entity.pdbx_description
1 polymer ?
#
loop_
_entity_poly.entity_id
_entity_poly.type
_entity_poly.pdbx_seq_one_letter_code
_entity_poly.pdbx_strand_id
1 'polypeptide(L)' 'AGIAVGISGAAAIGAMAEKPEILGRALIVVGLAEGIAIYGLIISFMILTQ' A
#
# COMPACT_ATOMS: atom_id res chain seq x y z
N ALA A 1 -5.81 -5.66 2.51
CA ALA A 1 -4.98 -4.76 1.67
C ALA A 1 -5.77 -3.54 1.21
N GLY A 2 -6.80 -3.69 0.37
CA GLY A 2 -7.48 -2.56 -0.29
C GLY A 2 -8.00 -1.45 0.65
N ILE A 3 -8.63 -1.79 1.78
CA ILE A 3 -9.15 -0.79 2.73
C ILE A 3 -8.01 0.03 3.36
N ALA A 4 -6.97 -0.66 3.86
CA ALA A 4 -5.82 -0.01 4.49
C ALA A 4 -5.06 0.89 3.49
N VAL A 5 -4.81 0.37 2.28
CA VAL A 5 -4.15 1.11 1.19
C VAL A 5 -4.99 2.31 0.76
N GLY A 6 -6.31 2.15 0.64
CA GLY A 6 -7.22 3.25 0.28
C GLY A 6 -7.22 4.38 1.30
N ILE A 7 -7.25 4.04 2.60
CA ILE A 7 -7.19 5.04 3.68
C ILE A 7 -5.81 5.70 3.73
N SER A 8 -4.72 4.93 3.70
CA SER A 8 -3.37 5.48 3.74
C SER A 8 -3.05 6.31 2.49
N GLY A 9 -3.55 5.89 1.33
CA GLY A 9 -3.38 6.59 0.06
C GLY A 9 -4.13 7.92 0.05
N ALA A 10 -5.39 7.95 0.50
CA ALA A 10 -6.15 9.19 0.62
C ALA A 10 -5.47 10.19 1.58
N ALA A 11 -4.98 9.71 2.72
CA ALA A 11 -4.21 10.52 3.67
C ALA A 11 -2.89 11.04 3.06
N ALA A 12 -2.16 10.18 2.33
CA ALA A 12 -0.92 10.54 1.65
C ALA A 12 -1.13 11.65 0.60
N ILE A 13 -2.17 11.53 -0.23
CA ILE A 13 -2.51 12.52 -1.25
C ILE A 13 -2.93 13.85 -0.61
N GLY A 14 -3.75 13.81 0.45
CA GLY A 14 -4.13 15.01 1.20
C GLY A 14 -2.93 15.72 1.84
N ALA A 15 -2.01 14.96 2.43
CA ALA A 15 -0.82 15.51 3.05
C ALA A 15 0.18 16.06 2.01
N MET A 16 0.27 15.43 0.83
CA MET A 16 1.07 15.92 -0.30
C MET A 16 0.53 17.25 -0.87
N ALA A 17 -0.79 17.43 -0.89
CA ALA A 17 -1.41 18.68 -1.36
C ALA A 17 -0.95 19.90 -0.54
N GLU A 18 -0.66 19.70 0.74
CA GLU A 18 -0.18 20.74 1.63
C GLU A 18 1.35 20.83 1.70
N LYS A 19 2.03 19.67 1.64
CA LYS A 19 3.49 19.55 1.71
C LYS A 19 3.99 18.54 0.66
N PRO A 20 4.37 18.96 -0.55
CA PRO A 20 4.79 18.03 -1.60
C PRO A 20 6.07 17.26 -1.22
N GLU A 21 6.88 17.82 -0.33
CA GLU A 21 8.14 17.24 0.18
C GLU A 21 7.97 15.90 0.89
N ILE A 22 6.79 15.64 1.47
CA ILE A 22 6.54 14.43 2.28
C ILE A 22 6.11 13.22 1.45
N LEU A 23 5.95 13.37 0.12
CA LEU A 23 5.56 12.30 -0.81
C LEU A 23 6.37 11.02 -0.54
N GLY A 24 7.70 11.11 -0.48
CA GLY A 24 8.57 9.94 -0.33
C GLY A 24 8.32 9.18 0.97
N ARG A 25 8.02 9.88 2.08
CA ARG A 25 7.68 9.25 3.37
C ARG A 25 6.28 8.67 3.36
N ALA A 26 5.34 9.35 2.71
CA ALA A 26 3.96 8.90 2.59
C ALA A 26 3.86 7.61 1.75
N LEU A 27 4.65 7.49 0.67
CA LEU A 27 4.71 6.28 -0.16
C LEU A 27 5.22 5.06 0.61
N ILE A 28 6.15 5.22 1.56
CA ILE A 28 6.61 4.11 2.41
C ILE A 28 5.44 3.55 3.23
N VAL A 29 4.61 4.42 3.81
CA VAL A 29 3.46 4.00 4.62
C VAL A 29 2.39 3.31 3.78
N VAL A 30 2.11 3.83 2.58
CA VAL A 30 1.18 3.20 1.63
C VAL A 30 1.70 1.83 1.18
N GLY A 31 2.99 1.72 0.87
CA GLY A 31 3.62 0.46 0.48
C GLY A 31 3.62 -0.58 1.62
N LEU A 32 3.83 -0.15 2.86
CA LEU A 32 3.71 -1.03 4.03
C LEU A 32 2.28 -1.54 4.22
N ALA A 33 1.26 -0.72 3.93
CA ALA A 33 -0.15 -1.16 3.97
C ALA A 33 -0.49 -2.21 2.89
N GLU A 34 0.30 -2.29 1.82
CA GLU A 34 0.10 -3.22 0.71
C GLU A 34 0.75 -4.60 0.91
N GLY A 35 1.70 -4.75 1.85
CA GLY A 35 2.49 -5.98 2.01
C GLY A 35 1.69 -7.28 2.16
N ILE A 36 0.48 -7.21 2.74
CA ILE A 36 -0.40 -8.38 2.88
C ILE A 36 -0.97 -8.89 1.53
N ALA A 37 -1.07 -8.03 0.52
CA ALA A 37 -1.49 -8.43 -0.83
C ALA A 37 -0.43 -9.31 -1.51
N ILE A 38 0.85 -9.00 -1.31
CA ILE A 38 1.96 -9.76 -1.88
C ILE A 38 1.96 -11.20 -1.32
N TYR A 39 1.76 -11.36 -0.01
CA TYR A 39 1.62 -12.70 0.57
C TYR A 39 0.40 -13.45 0.02
N GLY A 40 -0.75 -12.79 -0.11
CA GLY A 40 -1.94 -13.39 -0.72
C GLY A 40 -1.70 -13.87 -2.16
N LEU A 41 -0.97 -13.08 -2.96
CA LEU A 41 -0.59 -13.43 -4.32
C LEU A 41 0.35 -14.65 -4.37
N ILE A 42 1.40 -14.66 -3.53
CA ILE A 42 2.35 -15.77 -3.45
C ILE A 42 1.63 -17.07 -3.08
N ILE A 43 0.79 -17.03 -2.04
CA ILE A 43 0.01 -18.20 -1.60
C ILE A 43 -0.95 -18.67 -2.69
N SER A 44 -1.57 -17.75 -3.44
CA SER A 44 -2.46 -18.11 -4.55
C SER A 44 -1.71 -18.86 -5.64
N PHE A 45 -0.49 -18.44 -6.00
CA PHE A 45 0.34 -19.16 -6.97
C PHE A 45 0.82 -20.51 -6.44
N MET A 46 1.18 -20.61 -5.16
CA MET A 46 1.55 -21.89 -4.54
C MET A 46 0.39 -22.89 -4.60
N ILE A 47 -0.84 -22.45 -4.32
CA ILE A 47 -2.04 -23.31 -4.40
C ILE A 47 -2.33 -23.73 -5.85
N LEU A 48 -2.20 -22.82 -6.82
CA LEU A 48 -2.46 -23.11 -8.23
C LEU A 48 -1.39 -23.98 -8.90
N THR A 49 -0.19 -24.05 -8.33
CA THR A 49 0.94 -24.81 -8.86
C THR A 49 1.13 -26.16 -8.14
N GLN A 50 0.26 -26.50 -7.17
CA GLN A 50 0.11 -27.86 -6.67
C GLN A 50 -0.72 -28.71 -7.61
#